data_AF-A0A559K645-F1
#
_entry.id   AF-A0A559K645-F1
#
_cell.length_a   1.000
_cell.length_b   1.000
_cell.length_c   1.000
_cell.angle_alpha   90.00
_cell.angle_beta   90.00
_cell.angle_gamma   90.00
#
_symmetry.space_group_name_H-M   'P 1'
#
loop_
_entity.id
_entity.type
_entity.pdbx_description
1 polymer ?
#
loop_
_entity_poly.entity_id
_entity_poly.type
_entity_poly.pdbx_seq_one_letter_code
_entity_poly.pdbx_strand_id
1 'polypeptide(L)'
;MNRAARAIEQREQGRIRLRLGMLLVLLIATVAGTVYWISTSTSKNSESNLTVRLAFTRSSVIIENGDTDLWSGVTIRLNGEYTYTVDRLPRGAGSVPWTAFHNAAGEPFNAQRTTAHQLTLEVEEGPGGKPGHWKW
;
A
#
# COMPACT_ATOMS: atom_id res chain seq x y z
N MET A 1 64.04 -5.65 30.71
CA MET A 1 63.26 -4.95 29.67
C MET A 1 61.83 -5.46 29.69
N ASN A 2 60.90 -4.54 29.91
CA ASN A 2 59.66 -4.74 30.67
C ASN A 2 58.49 -5.34 29.88
N ARG A 3 57.91 -6.43 30.40
CA ARG A 3 56.64 -7.02 29.93
C ARG A 3 55.46 -6.05 30.04
N ALA A 4 55.56 -5.02 30.87
CA ALA A 4 54.56 -3.98 31.04
C ALA A 4 54.37 -3.07 29.80
N ALA A 5 55.42 -2.84 29.00
CA ALA A 5 55.33 -1.99 27.81
C ALA A 5 54.50 -2.63 26.70
N ARG A 6 54.58 -3.96 26.54
CA ARG A 6 53.82 -4.71 25.52
C ARG A 6 52.32 -4.79 25.82
N ALA A 7 51.92 -4.67 27.09
CA ALA A 7 50.52 -4.75 27.49
C ALA A 7 49.73 -3.44 27.24
N ILE A 8 50.43 -2.31 27.24
CA ILE A 8 49.83 -0.98 26.97
C ILE A 8 49.62 -0.79 25.46
N GLU A 9 50.60 -1.20 24.65
CA GLU A 9 50.54 -1.10 23.18
C GLU A 9 49.42 -1.99 22.57
N GLN A 10 49.14 -3.16 23.15
CA GLN A 10 48.03 -4.02 22.71
C GLN A 10 46.64 -3.50 23.08
N ARG A 11 46.51 -2.67 24.12
CA ARG A 11 45.22 -2.07 24.50
C ARG A 11 44.85 -0.86 23.63
N GLU A 12 45.84 -0.15 23.08
CA GLU A 12 45.58 0.97 22.18
C GLU A 12 45.21 0.53 20.76
N GLN A 13 45.81 -0.55 20.25
CA GLN A 13 45.44 -1.10 18.93
C GLN A 13 44.02 -1.70 18.89
N GLY A 14 43.49 -2.16 20.03
CA GLY A 14 42.11 -2.64 20.12
C GLY A 14 41.05 -1.53 20.07
N ARG A 15 41.36 -0.34 20.60
CA ARG A 15 40.42 0.80 20.62
C ARG A 15 40.36 1.56 19.30
N ILE A 16 41.44 1.55 18.51
CA ILE A 16 41.49 2.21 17.20
C ILE A 16 40.70 1.41 16.15
N ARG A 17 40.70 0.07 16.22
CA ARG A 17 39.92 -0.78 15.32
C ARG A 17 38.41 -0.72 15.56
N LEU A 18 37.97 -0.40 16.78
CA LEU A 18 36.54 -0.23 17.09
C LEU A 18 35.96 1.12 16.66
N ARG A 19 36.77 2.18 16.52
CA ARG A 19 36.29 3.48 16.02
C ARG A 19 36.36 3.63 14.51
N LEU A 20 37.21 2.85 13.84
CA LEU A 20 37.30 2.83 12.38
C LEU A 20 36.22 1.94 11.73
N GLY A 21 35.80 0.86 12.40
CA GLY A 21 34.68 0.02 11.96
C GLY A 21 33.30 0.69 12.11
N MET A 22 33.15 1.62 13.05
CA MET A 22 31.87 2.30 13.32
C MET A 22 31.65 3.57 12.47
N LEU A 23 32.70 4.09 11.84
CA LEU A 23 32.60 5.21 10.89
C LEU A 23 32.43 4.76 9.43
N LEU A 24 32.70 3.49 9.11
CA LEU A 24 32.45 2.93 7.77
C LEU A 24 31.01 2.44 7.57
N VAL A 25 30.25 2.21 8.65
CA VAL A 25 28.83 1.81 8.57
C VAL A 25 27.90 3.04 8.43
N LEU A 26 28.41 4.25 8.66
CA LEU A 26 27.64 5.51 8.55
C LEU A 26 27.87 6.26 7.23
N LEU A 27 28.59 5.65 6.27
CA LEU A 27 28.87 6.20 4.94
C LEU A 27 28.26 5.37 3.80
N ILE A 28 27.08 4.77 4.03
CA ILE A 28 26.22 4.24 2.96
C ILE A 28 24.84 4.92 3.09
N ALA A 29 24.88 6.24 3.19
CA ALA A 29 23.73 7.10 2.94
C ALA A 29 24.18 8.06 1.85
N THR A 30 23.83 7.75 0.59
CA THR A 30 23.63 8.68 -0.55
C THR A 30 23.90 8.01 -1.91
N VAL A 31 23.09 7.01 -2.28
CA VAL A 31 22.64 6.82 -3.68
C VAL A 31 21.21 6.28 -3.54
N ALA A 32 20.17 7.10 -3.39
CA ALA A 32 19.58 7.89 -4.48
C ALA A 32 19.53 7.11 -5.81
N GLY A 33 19.20 5.82 -5.75
CA GLY A 33 18.69 5.05 -6.87
C GLY A 33 17.22 4.77 -6.60
N THR A 34 16.34 5.62 -7.13
CA THR A 34 14.91 5.39 -7.16
C THR A 34 14.62 4.09 -7.91
N VAL A 35 14.59 2.97 -7.18
CA VAL A 35 13.92 1.77 -7.67
C VAL A 35 12.43 2.11 -7.59
N TYR A 36 11.88 2.52 -8.73
CA TYR A 36 10.45 2.44 -8.97
C TYR A 36 10.08 0.97 -8.79
N TRP A 37 9.62 0.60 -7.60
CA TRP A 37 8.84 -0.61 -7.43
C TRP A 37 7.54 -0.34 -8.17
N ILE A 38 7.52 -0.67 -9.47
CA ILE A 38 6.25 -0.99 -10.12
C ILE A 38 5.81 -2.29 -9.45
N SER A 39 5.00 -2.14 -8.41
CA SER A 39 4.20 -3.23 -7.88
C SER A 39 3.16 -3.55 -8.95
N THR A 40 3.48 -4.46 -9.87
CA THR A 40 2.42 -5.23 -10.54
C THR A 40 1.87 -6.17 -9.49
N SER A 41 0.89 -5.69 -8.72
CA SER A 41 0.11 -6.51 -7.80
C SER A 41 -0.68 -7.50 -8.64
N THR A 42 -0.11 -8.68 -8.92
CA THR A 42 -0.90 -9.82 -9.37
C THR A 42 -1.83 -10.18 -8.21
N SER A 43 -3.07 -9.72 -8.30
CA SER A 43 -4.16 -10.09 -7.40
C SER A 43 -4.17 -11.61 -7.25
N LYS A 44 -3.85 -12.12 -6.05
CA LYS A 44 -4.16 -13.50 -5.69
C LYS A 44 -5.68 -13.57 -5.52
N ASN A 45 -6.34 -13.85 -6.63
CA ASN A 45 -7.78 -13.95 -6.76
C ASN A 45 -8.25 -15.22 -6.01
N SER A 46 -8.88 -15.05 -4.85
CA SER A 46 -9.64 -16.13 -4.23
C SER A 46 -10.93 -16.29 -5.03
N GLU A 47 -10.93 -17.22 -6.00
CA GLU A 47 -12.04 -17.82 -6.76
C GLU A 47 -13.43 -17.16 -6.74
N SER A 48 -13.49 -15.85 -7.00
CA SER A 48 -14.69 -15.18 -7.43
C SER A 48 -14.48 -14.85 -8.91
N ASN A 49 -15.34 -15.36 -9.79
CA ASN A 49 -15.27 -15.12 -11.24
C ASN A 49 -15.67 -13.68 -11.62
N LEU A 50 -15.52 -12.73 -10.69
CA LEU A 50 -16.02 -11.38 -10.87
C LEU A 50 -14.99 -10.58 -11.64
N THR A 51 -15.49 -9.89 -12.64
CA THR A 51 -14.68 -9.04 -13.50
C THR A 51 -14.73 -7.63 -12.94
N VAL A 52 -13.65 -7.19 -12.30
CA VAL A 52 -13.52 -5.82 -11.79
C VAL A 52 -12.47 -5.04 -12.58
N ARG A 53 -12.74 -3.75 -12.84
CA ARG A 53 -11.70 -2.77 -13.19
C ARG A 53 -11.77 -1.58 -12.26
N LEU A 54 -10.58 -1.18 -11.78
CA LEU A 54 -10.41 -0.04 -10.88
C LEU A 54 -9.40 0.92 -11.49
N ALA A 55 -9.66 2.22 -11.38
CA ALA A 55 -8.71 3.23 -11.79
C ALA A 55 -8.84 4.50 -10.94
N PHE A 56 -7.74 5.22 -10.80
CA PHE A 56 -7.74 6.58 -10.26
C PHE A 56 -7.81 7.61 -11.37
N THR A 57 -8.62 8.64 -11.15
CA THR A 57 -8.61 9.87 -11.93
C THR A 57 -8.08 11.03 -11.07
N ARG A 58 -8.12 12.25 -11.58
CA ARG A 58 -7.75 13.43 -10.78
C ARG A 58 -8.71 13.67 -9.61
N SER A 59 -10.00 13.33 -9.75
CA SER A 59 -11.06 13.71 -8.81
C SER A 59 -11.93 12.55 -8.33
N SER A 60 -11.70 11.33 -8.82
CA SER A 60 -12.56 10.17 -8.56
C SER A 60 -11.83 8.84 -8.68
N VAL A 61 -12.49 7.81 -8.16
CA VAL A 61 -12.22 6.41 -8.51
C VAL A 61 -13.20 5.98 -9.59
N ILE A 62 -12.71 5.32 -10.62
CA ILE A 62 -13.54 4.56 -11.56
C ILE A 62 -13.66 3.14 -11.05
N ILE A 63 -14.90 2.65 -10.94
CA ILE A 63 -15.21 1.27 -10.59
C ILE A 63 -16.06 0.70 -11.71
N GLU A 64 -15.62 -0.40 -12.29
CA GLU A 64 -16.35 -1.12 -13.34
C GLU A 64 -16.70 -2.52 -12.86
N ASN A 65 -18.00 -2.79 -12.80
CA ASN A 65 -18.54 -4.14 -12.72
C ASN A 65 -18.63 -4.69 -14.15
N GLY A 66 -17.70 -5.57 -14.50
CA GLY A 66 -17.63 -6.24 -15.80
C GLY A 66 -18.50 -7.49 -15.91
N ASP A 67 -19.23 -7.86 -14.86
CA ASP A 67 -20.15 -8.99 -14.89
C ASP A 67 -21.50 -8.60 -15.50
N THR A 68 -22.30 -9.62 -15.84
CA THR A 68 -23.65 -9.43 -16.38
C THR A 68 -24.68 -9.01 -15.33
N ASP A 69 -24.40 -9.32 -14.05
CA ASP A 69 -25.30 -9.10 -12.91
C ASP A 69 -24.84 -7.91 -12.06
N LEU A 70 -25.76 -7.34 -11.29
CA LEU A 70 -25.42 -6.35 -10.26
C LEU A 70 -24.70 -7.01 -9.08
N TRP A 71 -23.88 -6.25 -8.39
CA TRP A 71 -23.29 -6.66 -7.10
C TRP A 71 -24.06 -6.03 -5.94
N SER A 72 -24.16 -6.73 -4.82
CA SER A 72 -24.76 -6.24 -3.59
C SER A 72 -23.75 -6.15 -2.45
N GLY A 73 -23.98 -5.21 -1.53
CA GLY A 73 -23.15 -5.03 -0.33
C GLY A 73 -21.70 -4.67 -0.69
N VAL A 74 -21.53 -3.64 -1.53
CA VAL A 74 -20.22 -3.27 -2.03
C VAL A 74 -19.54 -2.28 -1.09
N THR A 75 -18.37 -2.65 -0.59
CA THR A 75 -17.51 -1.80 0.24
C THR A 75 -16.20 -1.54 -0.47
N ILE A 76 -15.80 -0.28 -0.55
CA ILE A 76 -14.56 0.16 -1.17
C ILE A 76 -13.73 0.90 -0.14
N ARG A 77 -12.52 0.43 0.12
CA ARG A 77 -11.55 1.09 0.99
C ARG A 77 -10.42 1.70 0.18
N LEU A 78 -10.25 3.01 0.34
CA LEU A 78 -9.16 3.79 -0.21
C LEU A 78 -8.08 3.97 0.85
N ASN A 79 -6.84 3.61 0.51
CA ASN A 79 -5.67 3.65 1.41
C ASN A 79 -5.86 2.88 2.73
N GLY A 80 -6.83 1.95 2.78
CA GLY A 80 -7.16 1.19 3.98
C GLY A 80 -7.89 1.98 5.09
N GLU A 81 -8.11 3.28 4.92
CA GLU A 81 -8.67 4.17 5.94
C GLU A 81 -10.04 4.74 5.53
N TYR A 82 -10.17 5.18 4.27
CA TYR A 82 -11.35 5.88 3.81
C TYR A 82 -12.29 4.88 3.14
N THR A 83 -13.56 4.89 3.53
CA THR A 83 -14.55 3.90 3.09
C THR A 83 -15.66 4.57 2.28
N TYR A 84 -16.07 3.92 1.21
CA TYR A 84 -17.29 4.17 0.47
C TYR A 84 -18.10 2.87 0.40
N THR A 85 -19.38 2.93 0.72
CA THR A 85 -20.29 1.77 0.66
C THR A 85 -21.45 2.06 -0.27
N VAL A 86 -21.92 1.03 -0.96
CA VAL A 86 -23.13 1.09 -1.77
C VAL A 86 -23.86 -0.25 -1.73
N ASP A 87 -25.17 -0.20 -1.50
CA ASP A 87 -25.97 -1.42 -1.38
C ASP A 87 -26.02 -2.21 -2.68
N ARG A 88 -26.04 -1.51 -3.83
CA ARG A 88 -26.09 -2.11 -5.16
C ARG A 88 -25.19 -1.39 -6.14
N LEU A 89 -24.26 -2.12 -6.76
CA LEU A 89 -23.43 -1.63 -7.84
C LEU A 89 -23.94 -2.20 -9.18
N PRO A 90 -24.48 -1.37 -10.08
CA PRO A 90 -24.95 -1.82 -11.38
C PRO A 90 -23.78 -2.24 -12.28
N ARG A 91 -24.10 -2.93 -13.37
CA ARG A 91 -23.14 -3.28 -14.42
C ARG A 91 -22.49 -2.04 -15.06
N GLY A 92 -21.29 -2.22 -15.58
CA GLY A 92 -20.54 -1.19 -16.29
C GLY A 92 -19.75 -0.28 -15.35
N ALA A 93 -19.26 0.83 -15.91
CA ALA A 93 -18.39 1.76 -15.23
C ALA A 93 -19.18 2.86 -14.50
N GLY A 94 -18.81 3.12 -13.26
CA GLY A 94 -19.24 4.25 -12.45
C GLY A 94 -18.04 5.07 -11.98
N SER A 95 -18.29 6.35 -11.66
CA SER A 95 -17.29 7.24 -11.08
C SER A 95 -17.71 7.68 -9.69
N VAL A 96 -16.88 7.40 -8.69
CA VAL A 96 -17.11 7.79 -7.30
C VAL A 96 -16.16 8.94 -6.95
N PRO A 97 -16.67 10.14 -6.62
CA PRO A 97 -15.81 11.28 -6.31
C PRO A 97 -15.02 11.01 -5.02
N TRP A 98 -13.82 11.59 -4.91
CA TRP A 98 -12.99 11.46 -3.71
C TRP A 98 -13.73 11.79 -2.42
N THR A 99 -14.59 12.80 -2.47
CA THR A 99 -15.37 13.28 -1.32
C THR A 99 -16.43 12.29 -0.82
N ALA A 100 -16.69 11.19 -1.55
CA ALA A 100 -17.59 10.15 -1.09
C ALA A 100 -16.90 9.16 -0.13
N PHE A 101 -15.56 9.12 -0.12
CA PHE A 101 -14.79 8.25 0.77
C PHE A 101 -14.52 8.97 2.09
N HIS A 102 -14.92 8.36 3.21
CA HIS A 102 -14.81 8.96 4.54
C HIS A 102 -13.99 8.08 5.48
N ASN A 103 -13.16 8.69 6.32
CA ASN A 103 -12.48 7.96 7.40
C ASN A 103 -13.44 7.68 8.57
N ALA A 104 -12.93 7.03 9.62
CA ALA A 104 -13.72 6.70 10.82
C ALA A 104 -14.25 7.92 11.59
N ALA A 105 -13.63 9.10 11.41
CA ALA A 105 -14.10 10.36 11.98
C ALA A 105 -15.17 11.06 11.12
N GLY A 106 -15.49 10.51 9.94
CA GLY A 106 -16.43 11.10 8.98
C GLY A 106 -15.81 12.21 8.13
N GLU A 107 -14.48 12.33 8.07
CA GLU A 107 -13.81 13.30 7.23
C GLU A 107 -13.63 12.75 5.80
N PRO A 108 -13.95 13.54 4.77
CA PRO A 108 -13.81 13.11 3.38
C PRO A 108 -12.34 13.05 2.96
N PHE A 109 -12.02 12.15 2.02
CA PHE A 109 -10.69 12.07 1.43
C PHE A 109 -10.33 13.38 0.72
N ASN A 110 -9.15 13.92 1.04
CA ASN A 110 -8.61 15.14 0.45
C ASN A 110 -7.35 14.84 -0.38
N ALA A 111 -7.53 14.79 -1.71
CA ALA A 111 -6.46 14.52 -2.67
C ALA A 111 -5.35 15.58 -2.72
N GLN A 112 -5.54 16.76 -2.11
CA GLN A 112 -4.48 17.78 -1.98
C GLN A 112 -3.57 17.53 -0.78
N ARG A 113 -4.04 16.75 0.20
CA ARG A 113 -3.31 16.46 1.45
C ARG A 113 -2.77 15.02 1.48
N THR A 114 -3.44 14.11 0.79
CA THR A 114 -3.17 12.67 0.84
C THR A 114 -3.14 12.11 -0.57
N THR A 115 -2.15 11.25 -0.86
CA THR A 115 -2.03 10.56 -2.15
C THR A 115 -2.81 9.25 -2.12
N ALA A 116 -3.71 9.05 -3.09
CA ALA A 116 -4.40 7.78 -3.32
C ALA A 116 -3.41 6.76 -3.92
N HIS A 117 -3.28 5.58 -3.30
CA HIS A 117 -2.30 4.57 -3.73
C HIS A 117 -2.73 3.11 -3.50
N GLN A 118 -3.85 2.87 -2.82
CA GLN A 118 -4.38 1.52 -2.63
C GLN A 118 -5.89 1.54 -2.70
N LEU A 119 -6.47 0.57 -3.40
CA LEU A 119 -7.90 0.25 -3.33
C LEU A 119 -8.12 -1.18 -2.84
N THR A 120 -9.09 -1.34 -1.96
CA THR A 120 -9.67 -2.63 -1.64
C THR A 120 -11.15 -2.58 -2.00
N LEU A 121 -11.63 -3.58 -2.71
CA LEU A 121 -13.05 -3.78 -3.01
C LEU A 121 -13.50 -5.08 -2.35
N GLU A 122 -14.62 -5.01 -1.63
CA GLU A 122 -15.32 -6.14 -1.06
C GLU A 122 -16.75 -6.13 -1.60
N VAL A 123 -17.21 -7.30 -2.04
CA VAL A 123 -18.57 -7.53 -2.53
C VAL A 123 -19.15 -8.65 -1.69
N GLU A 124 -20.28 -8.41 -1.05
CA GLU A 124 -20.97 -9.45 -0.27
C GLU A 124 -21.63 -10.47 -1.19
N GLU A 125 -22.27 -10.01 -2.28
CA GLU A 125 -22.99 -10.88 -3.20
C GLU A 125 -22.80 -10.44 -4.67
N GLY A 126 -22.06 -11.25 -5.44
CA GLY A 126 -21.93 -11.14 -6.90
C GLY A 126 -22.74 -12.21 -7.66
N PRO A 127 -22.48 -12.44 -8.96
CA PRO A 127 -23.00 -13.56 -9.76
C PRO A 127 -22.97 -14.89 -9.01
N GLY A 128 -24.12 -15.55 -9.00
CA GLY A 128 -24.32 -16.83 -8.31
C GLY A 128 -24.30 -16.74 -6.78
N GLY A 129 -24.48 -15.55 -6.21
CA GLY A 129 -24.58 -15.33 -4.76
C GLY A 129 -23.22 -15.37 -4.03
N LYS A 130 -22.11 -15.23 -4.76
CA LYS A 130 -20.77 -15.43 -4.21
C LYS A 130 -20.12 -14.11 -3.79
N PRO A 131 -19.44 -14.05 -2.64
CA PRO A 131 -18.69 -12.87 -2.25
C PRO A 131 -17.43 -12.71 -3.11
N GLY A 132 -16.86 -11.51 -3.07
CA GLY A 132 -15.64 -11.17 -3.78
C GLY A 132 -14.75 -10.20 -3.01
N HIS A 133 -13.44 -10.29 -3.27
CA HIS A 133 -12.45 -9.41 -2.67
C HIS A 133 -11.31 -9.11 -3.63
N TRP A 134 -10.95 -7.84 -3.78
CA TRP A 134 -9.82 -7.40 -4.59
C TRP A 134 -9.02 -6.35 -3.86
N LYS A 135 -7.71 -6.40 -4.08
CA LYS A 135 -6.77 -5.38 -3.66
C LYS A 135 -5.95 -4.95 -4.86
N TRP A 136 -5.92 -3.65 -5.11
CA TRP A 136 -5.21 -3.01 -6.20
C TRP A 136 -4.23 -1.98 -5.66
#